data_AF-A0A9X4BV97-F1
#
_entry.id   AF-A0A9X4BV97-F1
#
_cell.length_a   1.000
_cell.length_b   1.000
_cell.length_c   1.000
_cell.angle_alpha   90.00
_cell.angle_beta   90.00
_cell.angle_gamma   90.00
#
_symmetry.space_group_name_H-M   'P 1'
#
loop_
_entity.id
_entity.type
_entity.pdbx_description
1 polymer ?
#
loop_
_entity_poly.entity_id
_entity_poly.type
_entity_poly.pdbx_seq_one_letter_code
_entity_poly.pdbx_strand_id
1 'polypeptide(L)'
;MGTLLASLASVAWAAGDHLDALRAQFELPDEQVDYAAAKLAVDQLIHPSTDAAAVRRELDAWERAVRGNAPASPTARQVLDALLETLYAPGPWNQGEPFTYDLSDPLGRDPGNKRLATYLATRQGNCVSMPILVVILGQRLGLPVALATAPSHVMVKFADDAQQAWLNVEATAGGFKYDSSYERETGISEAALDNGLYLRPLSPREGVGVIASTLMEHYAARNDGDALMAVADLALAANPKDAVAMVWKANAYYLQTQQRIRSRYPGAADVPPALHDEYRRLTQENLAWFARAESLGWAQKTPEQEAGYLQSIQRERARRGQ
;
A
#
# COMPACT_ATOMS: atom_id res chain seq x y z
N MET A 1 -59.57 -7.06 6.76
CA MET A 1 -58.32 -7.84 6.75
C MET A 1 -57.44 -7.27 5.66
N GLY A 2 -56.55 -6.34 6.03
CA GLY A 2 -55.61 -5.71 5.11
C GLY A 2 -54.26 -6.40 5.20
N THR A 3 -53.65 -6.65 4.05
CA THR A 3 -52.26 -7.12 3.94
C THR A 3 -51.47 -6.05 3.18
N LEU A 4 -50.68 -5.29 3.94
CA LEU A 4 -49.69 -4.36 3.42
C LEU A 4 -48.52 -5.17 2.86
N LEU A 5 -48.32 -5.08 1.53
CA LEU A 5 -47.08 -5.47 0.87
C LEU A 5 -46.04 -4.39 1.15
N ALA A 6 -45.10 -4.68 2.05
CA ALA A 6 -43.91 -3.86 2.24
C ALA A 6 -42.98 -4.04 1.03
N SER A 7 -42.86 -3.00 0.20
CA SER A 7 -41.81 -2.94 -0.81
C SER A 7 -40.46 -2.78 -0.10
N LEU A 8 -39.62 -3.80 -0.18
CA LEU A 8 -38.19 -3.66 0.13
C LEU A 8 -37.55 -2.85 -1.00
N ALA A 9 -37.46 -1.54 -0.81
CA ALA A 9 -36.58 -0.72 -1.62
C ALA A 9 -35.14 -1.16 -1.33
N SER A 10 -34.48 -1.71 -2.35
CA SER A 10 -33.05 -1.93 -2.33
C SER A 10 -32.36 -0.57 -2.20
N VAL A 11 -31.76 -0.32 -1.04
CA VAL A 11 -30.84 0.80 -0.86
C VAL A 11 -29.61 0.48 -1.70
N ALA A 12 -29.53 1.08 -2.88
CA ALA A 12 -28.27 1.22 -3.58
C ALA A 12 -27.39 2.11 -2.71
N TRP A 13 -26.43 1.52 -1.99
CA TRP A 13 -25.36 2.28 -1.34
C TRP A 13 -24.60 3.01 -2.46
N ALA A 14 -24.83 4.31 -2.58
CA ALA A 14 -24.03 5.16 -3.44
C ALA A 14 -22.61 5.16 -2.87
N ALA A 15 -21.66 4.53 -3.58
CA ALA A 15 -20.24 4.46 -3.23
C ALA A 15 -19.54 5.84 -3.14
N GLY A 16 -20.27 6.94 -3.35
CA GLY A 16 -19.75 8.31 -3.41
C GLY A 16 -19.41 8.94 -2.05
N ASP A 17 -20.17 8.64 -0.98
CA ASP A 17 -20.11 9.37 0.30
C ASP A 17 -19.13 8.78 1.34
N HIS A 18 -18.46 7.67 1.02
CA HIS A 18 -17.60 6.99 2.01
C HIS A 18 -16.12 7.30 1.88
N LEU A 19 -15.66 7.98 0.82
CA LEU A 19 -14.23 8.26 0.62
C LEU A 19 -13.78 9.65 1.10
N ASP A 20 -14.65 10.46 1.70
CA ASP A 20 -14.36 11.87 2.00
C ASP A 20 -13.11 12.06 2.86
N ALA A 21 -12.95 11.23 3.89
CA ALA A 21 -11.77 11.26 4.75
C ALA A 21 -10.48 10.97 3.97
N LEU A 22 -10.52 10.07 2.97
CA LEU A 22 -9.38 9.75 2.11
C LEU A 22 -9.16 10.86 1.07
N ARG A 23 -10.22 11.37 0.43
CA ARG A 23 -10.13 12.48 -0.53
C ARG A 23 -9.46 13.70 0.09
N ALA A 24 -9.86 14.04 1.31
CA ALA A 24 -9.25 15.13 2.06
C ALA A 24 -7.73 14.98 2.20
N GLN A 25 -7.19 13.76 2.31
CA GLN A 25 -5.74 13.52 2.38
C GLN A 25 -5.02 13.81 1.06
N PHE A 26 -5.68 13.57 -0.07
CA PHE A 26 -5.12 13.86 -1.41
C PHE A 26 -5.20 15.35 -1.78
N GLU A 27 -6.10 16.10 -1.14
CA GLU A 27 -6.26 17.55 -1.34
C GLU A 27 -5.27 18.40 -0.52
N LEU A 28 -4.65 17.82 0.52
CA LEU A 28 -3.62 18.49 1.31
C LEU A 28 -2.39 18.79 0.45
N PRO A 29 -1.75 19.96 0.59
CA PRO A 29 -0.43 20.17 0.00
C PRO A 29 0.60 19.27 0.70
N ASP A 30 1.69 18.95 0.01
CA ASP A 30 2.67 17.93 0.42
C ASP A 30 3.21 18.18 1.85
N GLU A 31 3.44 19.44 2.22
CA GLU A 31 3.93 19.84 3.55
C GLU A 31 2.92 19.63 4.70
N GLN A 32 1.64 19.40 4.38
CA GLN A 32 0.57 19.17 5.37
C GLN A 32 0.11 17.70 5.41
N VAL A 33 0.61 16.84 4.52
CA VAL A 33 0.26 15.42 4.51
C VAL A 33 0.75 14.74 5.79
N ASP A 34 -0.16 14.11 6.53
CA ASP A 34 0.13 13.26 7.68
C ASP A 34 -0.09 11.79 7.31
N TYR A 35 0.99 11.00 7.24
CA TYR A 35 0.90 9.59 6.86
C TYR A 35 0.12 8.75 7.88
N ALA A 36 0.11 9.12 9.17
CA ALA A 36 -0.68 8.43 10.17
C ALA A 36 -2.18 8.69 9.96
N ALA A 37 -2.54 9.93 9.65
CA ALA A 37 -3.92 10.29 9.33
C ALA A 37 -4.40 9.57 8.06
N ALA A 38 -3.60 9.58 6.99
CA ALA A 38 -3.90 8.86 5.75
C ALA A 38 -4.06 7.35 5.98
N LYS A 39 -3.16 6.73 6.73
CA LYS A 39 -3.25 5.29 7.04
C LYS A 39 -4.48 4.96 7.87
N LEU A 40 -4.84 5.80 8.84
CA LEU A 40 -6.04 5.60 9.66
C LEU A 40 -7.33 5.78 8.86
N ALA A 41 -7.38 6.74 7.92
CA ALA A 41 -8.52 6.89 7.02
C ALA A 41 -8.73 5.61 6.18
N VAL A 42 -7.65 5.07 5.61
CA VAL A 42 -7.69 3.79 4.87
C VAL A 42 -8.09 2.62 5.78
N ASP A 43 -7.49 2.48 6.95
CA ASP A 43 -7.78 1.35 7.86
C ASP A 43 -9.22 1.38 8.40
N GLN A 44 -9.82 2.57 8.56
CA GLN A 44 -11.23 2.71 8.94
C GLN A 44 -12.17 2.35 7.78
N LEU A 45 -11.79 2.60 6.53
CA LEU A 45 -12.57 2.17 5.36
C LEU A 45 -12.54 0.65 5.19
N ILE A 46 -11.40 0.03 5.46
CA ILE A 46 -11.24 -1.44 5.45
C ILE A 46 -11.96 -2.08 6.65
N HIS A 47 -11.86 -1.45 7.81
CA HIS A 47 -12.39 -1.98 9.07
C HIS A 47 -12.95 -0.84 9.95
N PRO A 48 -14.25 -0.52 9.84
CA PRO A 48 -14.87 0.66 10.49
C PRO A 48 -14.72 0.74 12.00
N SER A 49 -14.55 -0.39 12.70
CA SER A 49 -14.32 -0.42 14.14
C SER A 49 -12.85 -0.22 14.55
N THR A 50 -11.99 0.25 13.64
CA THR A 50 -10.60 0.63 13.98
C THR A 50 -10.60 1.77 14.99
N ASP A 51 -10.07 1.51 16.20
CA ASP A 51 -9.86 2.53 17.23
C ASP A 51 -8.65 3.41 16.88
N ALA A 52 -8.92 4.47 16.11
CA ALA A 52 -7.90 5.42 15.70
C ALA A 52 -7.24 6.15 16.88
N ALA A 53 -7.94 6.31 18.01
CA ALA A 53 -7.37 6.95 19.19
C ALA A 53 -6.36 6.02 19.88
N ALA A 54 -6.66 4.72 19.97
CA ALA A 54 -5.69 3.73 20.46
C ALA A 54 -4.44 3.65 19.58
N VAL A 55 -4.61 3.59 18.25
CA VAL A 55 -3.46 3.57 17.33
C VAL A 55 -2.59 4.81 17.49
N ARG A 56 -3.19 6.01 17.64
CA ARG A 56 -2.41 7.24 17.90
C ARG A 56 -1.63 7.17 19.20
N ARG A 57 -2.22 6.66 20.29
CA ARG A 57 -1.50 6.47 21.58
C ARG A 57 -0.33 5.51 21.45
N GLU A 58 -0.47 4.43 20.67
CA GLU A 58 0.63 3.51 20.38
C GLU A 58 1.74 4.22 19.59
N LEU A 59 1.41 5.00 18.57
CA LEU A 59 2.41 5.80 17.83
C LEU A 59 3.13 6.80 18.75
N ASP A 60 2.42 7.48 19.65
CA ASP A 60 3.01 8.39 20.65
C ASP A 60 3.94 7.64 21.62
N ALA A 61 3.62 6.40 21.98
CA ALA A 61 4.46 5.57 22.83
C ALA A 61 5.75 5.15 22.11
N TRP A 62 5.65 4.70 20.86
CA TRP A 62 6.82 4.33 20.05
C TRP A 62 7.70 5.52 19.70
N GLU A 63 7.12 6.67 19.37
CA GLU A 63 7.90 7.90 19.16
C GLU A 63 8.71 8.28 20.40
N ARG A 64 8.10 8.21 21.60
CA ARG A 64 8.81 8.45 22.86
C ARG A 64 9.92 7.42 23.12
N ALA A 65 9.68 6.15 22.82
CA ALA A 65 10.69 5.09 22.93
C ALA A 65 11.90 5.40 22.03
N VAL A 66 11.66 5.76 20.77
CA VAL A 66 12.73 6.12 19.83
C VAL A 66 13.51 7.34 20.31
N ARG A 67 12.82 8.40 20.75
CA ARG A 67 13.49 9.59 21.31
C ARG A 67 14.31 9.28 22.56
N GLY A 68 13.86 8.33 23.39
CA GLY A 68 14.59 7.87 24.58
C GLY A 68 15.83 7.03 24.25
N ASN A 69 15.84 6.35 23.10
CA ASN A 69 16.97 5.55 22.62
C ASN A 69 17.97 6.37 21.79
N ALA A 70 17.57 7.54 21.29
CA ALA A 70 18.45 8.44 20.57
C ALA A 70 19.44 9.17 21.54
N PRO A 71 20.66 9.51 21.10
CA PRO A 71 21.57 10.32 21.90
C PRO A 71 21.01 11.73 22.12
N ALA A 72 21.52 12.46 23.12
CA ALA A 72 20.95 13.75 23.58
C ALA A 72 20.92 14.88 22.53
N SER A 73 21.75 14.82 21.50
CA SER A 73 21.76 15.78 20.38
C SER A 73 22.03 15.02 19.09
N PRO A 74 21.03 14.26 18.60
CA PRO A 74 21.24 13.30 17.54
C PRO A 74 21.24 14.01 16.19
N THR A 75 22.09 13.55 15.27
CA THR A 75 21.91 13.80 13.84
C THR A 75 20.66 13.08 13.34
N ALA A 76 20.12 13.49 12.18
CA ALA A 76 18.99 12.79 11.56
C ALA A 76 19.28 11.29 11.34
N ARG A 77 20.52 10.97 10.97
CA ARG A 77 20.97 9.58 10.82
C ARG A 77 20.93 8.81 12.13
N GLN A 78 21.38 9.40 13.25
CA GLN A 78 21.32 8.74 14.57
C GLN A 78 19.88 8.55 15.06
N VAL A 79 18.96 9.45 14.73
CA VAL A 79 17.54 9.26 15.02
C VAL A 79 16.95 8.12 14.17
N LEU A 80 17.34 8.00 12.89
CA LEU A 80 16.94 6.87 12.05
C LEU A 80 17.49 5.55 12.59
N ASP A 81 18.77 5.50 12.95
CA ASP A 81 19.39 4.29 13.51
C ASP A 81 18.67 3.89 14.81
N ALA A 82 18.38 4.85 15.71
CA ALA A 82 17.59 4.60 16.91
C ALA A 82 16.15 4.14 16.61
N LEU A 83 15.51 4.66 15.55
CA LEU A 83 14.19 4.20 15.09
C LEU A 83 14.24 2.72 14.69
N LEU A 84 15.20 2.35 13.84
CA LEU A 84 15.34 0.97 13.35
C LEU A 84 15.72 0.01 14.48
N GLU A 85 16.63 0.41 15.37
CA GLU A 85 17.00 -0.39 16.54
C GLU A 85 15.80 -0.58 17.49
N THR A 86 15.02 0.49 17.74
CA THR A 86 13.84 0.43 18.61
C THR A 86 12.81 -0.57 18.10
N LEU A 87 12.58 -0.59 16.78
CA LEU A 87 11.62 -1.49 16.16
C LEU A 87 12.16 -2.91 15.99
N TYR A 88 13.41 -3.08 15.57
CA TYR A 88 13.88 -4.35 15.01
C TYR A 88 14.95 -5.09 15.84
N ALA A 89 15.47 -4.47 16.91
CA ALA A 89 16.37 -5.13 17.84
C ALA A 89 15.69 -5.40 19.19
N PRO A 90 15.97 -6.53 19.87
CA PRO A 90 15.44 -6.79 21.20
C PRO A 90 16.03 -5.80 22.21
N GLY A 91 15.17 -5.20 23.03
CA GLY A 91 15.59 -4.28 24.08
C GLY A 91 14.50 -4.01 25.13
N PRO A 92 14.81 -3.29 26.22
CA PRO A 92 13.82 -2.99 27.26
C PRO A 92 12.58 -2.24 26.74
N TRP A 93 12.77 -1.38 25.73
CA TRP A 93 11.70 -0.61 25.09
C TRP A 93 10.64 -1.45 24.37
N ASN A 94 10.99 -2.66 23.93
CA ASN A 94 10.07 -3.61 23.33
C ASN A 94 9.95 -4.91 24.13
N GLN A 95 10.36 -4.91 25.41
CA GLN A 95 10.30 -6.09 26.29
C GLN A 95 11.06 -7.30 25.74
N GLY A 96 12.08 -7.07 24.90
CA GLY A 96 12.83 -8.12 24.23
C GLY A 96 12.16 -8.70 22.97
N GLU A 97 10.99 -8.21 22.59
CA GLU A 97 10.19 -8.73 21.48
C GLU A 97 10.14 -7.72 20.32
N PRO A 98 11.07 -7.78 19.36
CA PRO A 98 11.11 -6.83 18.24
C PRO A 98 9.93 -7.03 17.27
N PHE A 99 9.68 -6.00 16.47
CA PHE A 99 8.84 -6.12 15.29
C PHE A 99 9.51 -7.01 14.25
N THR A 100 8.74 -7.88 13.62
CA THR A 100 9.25 -8.88 12.68
C THR A 100 8.35 -8.99 11.45
N TYR A 101 8.93 -9.58 10.40
CA TYR A 101 8.18 -9.99 9.24
C TYR A 101 7.29 -11.20 9.57
N ASP A 102 6.00 -11.11 9.25
CA ASP A 102 5.01 -12.16 9.37
C ASP A 102 5.30 -13.23 8.32
N LEU A 103 6.02 -14.26 8.76
CA LEU A 103 6.32 -15.39 7.92
C LEU A 103 5.10 -16.27 7.66
N SER A 104 3.99 -16.14 8.42
CA SER A 104 2.76 -16.93 8.23
C SER A 104 1.93 -16.45 7.03
N ASP A 105 1.97 -15.14 6.73
CA ASP A 105 1.34 -14.52 5.56
C ASP A 105 2.35 -13.73 4.70
N PRO A 106 3.33 -14.41 4.07
CA PRO A 106 4.45 -13.75 3.38
C PRO A 106 4.08 -13.08 2.06
N LEU A 107 2.86 -13.29 1.59
CA LEU A 107 2.31 -12.60 0.42
C LEU A 107 1.32 -11.50 0.82
N GLY A 108 1.07 -11.30 2.11
CA GLY A 108 0.08 -10.34 2.60
C GLY A 108 -1.31 -10.61 2.01
N ARG A 109 -1.70 -11.89 1.90
CA ARG A 109 -3.00 -12.28 1.32
C ARG A 109 -4.15 -11.93 2.25
N ASP A 110 -3.91 -11.82 3.56
CA ASP A 110 -4.89 -11.31 4.51
C ASP A 110 -4.79 -9.77 4.59
N PRO A 111 -5.80 -9.01 4.13
CA PRO A 111 -5.81 -7.56 4.25
C PRO A 111 -5.72 -7.08 5.71
N GLY A 112 -6.18 -7.90 6.67
CA GLY A 112 -6.06 -7.63 8.10
C GLY A 112 -4.61 -7.48 8.57
N ASN A 113 -3.67 -8.21 7.96
CA ASN A 113 -2.24 -8.17 8.30
C ASN A 113 -1.50 -6.94 7.73
N LYS A 114 -2.15 -6.18 6.83
CA LYS A 114 -1.64 -4.90 6.30
C LYS A 114 -2.09 -3.68 7.12
N ARG A 115 -2.99 -3.87 8.09
CA ARG A 115 -3.50 -2.79 8.96
C ARG A 115 -2.46 -2.35 9.98
N LEU A 116 -2.44 -1.05 10.28
CA LEU A 116 -1.48 -0.47 11.23
C LEU A 116 -1.76 -0.93 12.65
N ALA A 117 -3.05 -1.01 13.02
CA ALA A 117 -3.48 -1.51 14.32
C ALA A 117 -3.03 -2.97 14.56
N THR A 118 -3.20 -3.83 13.54
CA THR A 118 -2.74 -5.23 13.62
C THR A 118 -1.23 -5.28 13.80
N TYR A 119 -0.47 -4.56 12.99
CA TYR A 119 0.99 -4.60 13.07
C TYR A 119 1.53 -4.07 14.40
N LEU A 120 0.96 -2.99 14.94
CA LEU A 120 1.32 -2.47 16.26
C LEU A 120 1.01 -3.48 17.39
N ALA A 121 -0.12 -4.17 17.30
CA ALA A 121 -0.56 -5.13 18.32
C ALA A 121 0.21 -6.45 18.28
N THR A 122 0.42 -7.02 17.09
CA THR A 122 1.04 -8.34 16.91
C THR A 122 2.56 -8.27 16.77
N ARG A 123 3.09 -7.08 16.44
CA ARG A 123 4.48 -6.85 16.02
C ARG A 123 4.92 -7.69 14.82
N GLN A 124 3.97 -8.25 14.07
CA GLN A 124 4.19 -9.07 12.88
C GLN A 124 3.56 -8.38 11.68
N GLY A 125 4.40 -8.01 10.70
CA GLY A 125 3.98 -7.20 9.55
C GLY A 125 4.54 -7.72 8.23
N ASN A 126 4.28 -7.00 7.14
CA ASN A 126 4.73 -7.40 5.80
C ASN A 126 5.36 -6.23 5.05
N CYS A 127 5.66 -6.44 3.76
CA CYS A 127 6.28 -5.44 2.90
C CYS A 127 5.44 -4.18 2.67
N VAL A 128 4.21 -4.10 3.20
CA VAL A 128 3.36 -2.91 3.18
C VAL A 128 3.30 -2.27 4.58
N SER A 129 2.91 -3.03 5.61
CA SER A 129 2.71 -2.47 6.96
C SER A 129 4.02 -2.01 7.62
N MET A 130 5.13 -2.73 7.39
CA MET A 130 6.43 -2.40 7.99
C MET A 130 7.00 -1.06 7.51
N PRO A 131 7.19 -0.81 6.19
CA PRO A 131 7.69 0.49 5.73
C PRO A 131 6.72 1.65 6.02
N ILE A 132 5.41 1.41 6.05
CA ILE A 132 4.42 2.43 6.42
C ILE A 132 4.59 2.85 7.89
N LEU A 133 4.82 1.92 8.82
CA LEU A 133 5.10 2.31 10.21
C LEU A 133 6.40 3.11 10.31
N VAL A 134 7.45 2.71 9.60
CA VAL A 134 8.74 3.42 9.59
C VAL A 134 8.58 4.84 9.05
N VAL A 135 7.87 5.05 7.92
CA VAL A 135 7.68 6.40 7.38
C VAL A 135 6.81 7.27 8.30
N ILE A 136 5.79 6.70 8.94
CA ILE A 136 4.94 7.40 9.92
C ILE A 136 5.78 7.88 11.10
N LEU A 137 6.54 6.98 11.74
CA LEU A 137 7.38 7.36 12.87
C LEU A 137 8.49 8.31 12.44
N GLY A 138 9.10 8.08 11.27
CA GLY A 138 10.13 8.96 10.73
C GLY A 138 9.63 10.38 10.49
N GLN A 139 8.44 10.54 9.89
CA GLN A 139 7.79 11.85 9.72
C GLN A 139 7.56 12.55 11.06
N ARG A 140 7.04 11.83 12.06
CA ARG A 140 6.79 12.37 13.42
C ARG A 140 8.07 12.75 14.17
N LEU A 141 9.17 12.05 13.88
CA LEU A 141 10.50 12.35 14.42
C LEU A 141 11.19 13.51 13.68
N GLY A 142 10.59 14.04 12.61
CA GLY A 142 11.15 15.12 11.80
C GLY A 142 12.23 14.64 10.83
N LEU A 143 12.25 13.35 10.47
CA LEU A 143 13.22 12.81 9.52
C LEU A 143 12.82 13.14 8.08
N PRO A 144 13.80 13.44 7.20
CA PRO A 144 13.56 13.57 5.76
C PRO A 144 13.39 12.19 5.12
N VAL A 145 12.22 11.59 5.30
CA VAL A 145 11.87 10.26 4.78
C VAL A 145 10.75 10.34 3.75
N ALA A 146 10.79 9.43 2.79
CA ALA A 146 9.78 9.25 1.77
C ALA A 146 9.47 7.77 1.57
N LEU A 147 8.23 7.43 1.23
CA LEU A 147 7.96 6.10 0.67
C LEU A 147 8.61 5.97 -0.71
N ALA A 148 8.99 4.75 -1.08
CA ALA A 148 9.47 4.38 -2.40
C ALA A 148 8.97 2.98 -2.75
N THR A 149 8.94 2.66 -4.04
CA THR A 149 8.42 1.38 -4.54
C THR A 149 9.44 0.65 -5.41
N ALA A 150 9.31 -0.67 -5.41
CA ALA A 150 9.88 -1.60 -6.38
C ALA A 150 8.76 -2.58 -6.80
N PRO A 151 8.94 -3.43 -7.82
CA PRO A 151 7.93 -4.40 -8.23
C PRO A 151 7.34 -5.23 -7.06
N SER A 152 6.06 -4.96 -6.75
CA SER A 152 5.32 -5.53 -5.62
C SER A 152 5.98 -5.37 -4.24
N HIS A 153 6.71 -4.28 -4.02
CA HIS A 153 7.42 -4.03 -2.75
C HIS A 153 7.43 -2.54 -2.40
N VAL A 154 7.28 -2.22 -1.12
CA VAL A 154 7.37 -0.86 -0.60
C VAL A 154 8.58 -0.77 0.32
N MET A 155 9.30 0.35 0.26
CA MET A 155 10.43 0.67 1.13
C MET A 155 10.36 2.14 1.54
N VAL A 156 11.26 2.54 2.43
CA VAL A 156 11.44 3.95 2.81
C VAL A 156 12.78 4.42 2.26
N LYS A 157 12.82 5.63 1.70
CA LYS A 157 14.06 6.33 1.40
C LYS A 157 14.29 7.43 2.44
N PHE A 158 15.50 7.52 2.96
CA PHE A 158 15.96 8.55 3.88
C PHE A 158 16.97 9.44 3.18
N ALA A 159 16.77 10.76 3.19
CA ALA A 159 17.76 11.69 2.68
C ALA A 159 18.87 11.86 3.72
N ASP A 160 20.03 11.25 3.45
CA ASP A 160 21.19 11.35 4.32
C ASP A 160 21.99 12.61 3.94
N ASP A 161 21.82 13.67 4.74
CA ASP A 161 22.54 14.94 4.55
C ASP A 161 24.06 14.76 4.62
N ALA A 162 24.58 13.80 5.39
CA ALA A 162 26.03 13.59 5.46
C ALA A 162 26.58 12.98 4.17
N GLN A 163 25.78 12.15 3.50
CA GLN A 163 26.16 11.49 2.25
C GLN A 163 25.66 12.24 1.00
N GLN A 164 24.81 13.25 1.17
CA GLN A 164 24.13 13.95 0.08
C GLN A 164 23.42 12.97 -0.88
N ALA A 165 22.80 11.93 -0.31
CA ALA A 165 22.22 10.82 -1.06
C ALA A 165 20.99 10.23 -0.37
N TRP A 166 20.14 9.56 -1.15
CA TRP A 166 19.03 8.78 -0.61
C TRP A 166 19.50 7.37 -0.25
N LEU A 167 19.20 6.94 0.98
CA LEU A 167 19.44 5.58 1.45
C LEU A 167 18.11 4.81 1.49
N ASN A 168 18.09 3.57 0.99
CA ASN A 168 16.92 2.73 1.18
C ASN A 168 16.96 2.04 2.54
N VAL A 169 15.88 2.20 3.28
CA VAL A 169 15.54 1.48 4.50
C VAL A 169 14.62 0.33 4.11
N GLU A 170 15.18 -0.87 4.15
CA GLU A 170 14.48 -2.14 3.94
C GLU A 170 13.89 -2.61 5.27
N ALA A 171 12.69 -2.12 5.56
CA ALA A 171 11.98 -2.40 6.82
C ALA A 171 11.74 -3.90 7.06
N THR A 172 11.56 -4.70 6.00
CA THR A 172 11.28 -6.14 6.15
C THR A 172 12.49 -6.96 6.61
N ALA A 173 13.70 -6.44 6.37
CA ALA A 173 14.96 -7.00 6.85
C ALA A 173 15.55 -6.21 8.03
N GLY A 174 14.92 -5.12 8.44
CA GLY A 174 15.35 -4.25 9.54
C GLY A 174 16.64 -3.48 9.27
N GLY A 175 16.95 -3.16 8.02
CA GLY A 175 18.24 -2.57 7.66
C GLY A 175 18.25 -1.74 6.39
N PHE A 176 19.41 -1.63 5.76
CA PHE A 176 19.62 -0.85 4.54
C PHE A 176 19.84 -1.73 3.31
N LYS A 177 19.47 -1.23 2.14
CA LYS A 177 19.64 -1.95 0.87
C LYS A 177 20.02 -1.01 -0.26
N TYR A 178 20.87 -1.46 -1.19
CA TYR A 178 21.23 -0.69 -2.38
C TYR A 178 20.16 -0.81 -3.46
N ASP A 179 20.00 0.23 -4.28
CA ASP A 179 19.12 0.23 -5.46
C ASP A 179 19.43 -0.96 -6.39
N SER A 180 20.72 -1.22 -6.64
CA SER A 180 21.19 -2.36 -7.45
C SER A 180 20.77 -3.74 -6.92
N SER A 181 20.50 -3.87 -5.62
CA SER A 181 19.94 -5.10 -5.06
C SER A 181 18.46 -5.25 -5.41
N TYR A 182 17.67 -4.17 -5.37
CA TYR A 182 16.29 -4.21 -5.83
C TYR A 182 16.19 -4.47 -7.33
N GLU A 183 17.03 -3.80 -8.13
CA GLU A 183 17.09 -4.01 -9.59
C GLU A 183 17.27 -5.49 -9.93
N ARG A 184 18.29 -6.13 -9.35
CA ARG A 184 18.60 -7.54 -9.58
C ARG A 184 17.52 -8.48 -9.04
N GLU A 185 17.02 -8.23 -7.84
CA GLU A 185 16.13 -9.18 -7.15
C GLU A 185 14.68 -9.11 -7.63
N THR A 186 14.24 -7.94 -8.10
CA THR A 186 12.86 -7.71 -8.54
C THR A 186 12.72 -7.54 -10.06
N GLY A 187 13.84 -7.55 -10.79
CA GLY A 187 13.85 -7.50 -12.25
C GLY A 187 13.45 -6.13 -12.79
N ILE A 188 13.90 -5.04 -12.16
CA ILE A 188 13.59 -3.68 -12.61
C ILE A 188 14.27 -3.45 -13.96
N SER A 189 13.49 -3.10 -14.98
CA SER A 189 14.01 -2.78 -16.30
C SER A 189 14.62 -1.38 -16.34
N GLU A 190 15.57 -1.16 -17.25
CA GLU A 190 16.13 0.17 -17.51
C GLU A 190 15.03 1.18 -17.87
N ALA A 191 14.06 0.76 -18.70
CA ALA A 191 12.90 1.59 -19.02
C ALA A 191 12.08 1.99 -17.77
N ALA A 192 11.96 1.12 -16.77
CA ALA A 192 11.28 1.46 -15.51
C ALA A 192 12.06 2.49 -14.68
N LEU A 193 13.40 2.42 -14.69
CA LEU A 193 14.25 3.41 -14.04
C LEU A 193 14.20 4.76 -14.77
N ASP A 194 14.36 4.76 -16.10
CA ASP A 194 14.33 5.97 -16.93
C ASP A 194 12.99 6.70 -16.85
N ASN A 195 11.89 5.95 -16.78
CA ASN A 195 10.56 6.51 -16.59
C ASN A 195 10.29 6.96 -15.14
N GLY A 196 11.19 6.69 -14.19
CA GLY A 196 11.03 7.01 -12.78
C GLY A 196 9.86 6.25 -12.13
N LEU A 197 9.66 5.00 -12.53
CA LEU A 197 8.59 4.14 -12.01
C LEU A 197 8.91 3.61 -10.60
N TYR A 198 10.18 3.28 -10.35
CA TYR A 198 10.65 2.66 -9.12
C TYR A 198 11.89 3.36 -8.56
N LEU A 199 12.25 3.01 -7.31
CA LEU A 199 13.49 3.42 -6.65
C LEU A 199 13.75 4.94 -6.57
N ARG A 200 12.68 5.74 -6.61
CA ARG A 200 12.72 7.17 -6.32
C ARG A 200 11.97 7.48 -5.02
N PRO A 201 12.36 8.54 -4.28
CA PRO A 201 11.51 9.07 -3.24
C PRO A 201 10.19 9.54 -3.86
N LEU A 202 9.08 9.14 -3.28
CA LEU A 202 7.76 9.65 -3.62
C LEU A 202 7.51 10.97 -2.88
N SER A 203 6.77 11.88 -3.50
CA SER A 203 6.22 13.02 -2.77
C SER A 203 5.23 12.52 -1.70
N PRO A 204 4.93 13.33 -0.67
CA PRO A 204 3.96 12.97 0.35
C PRO A 204 2.60 12.49 -0.18
N ARG A 205 2.01 13.22 -1.14
CA ARG A 205 0.74 12.79 -1.76
C ARG A 205 0.87 11.52 -2.60
N GLU A 206 1.99 11.32 -3.31
CA GLU A 206 2.25 10.05 -3.99
C GLU A 206 2.36 8.89 -2.98
N GLY A 207 2.93 9.13 -1.79
CA GLY A 207 2.97 8.18 -0.68
C GLY A 207 1.59 7.85 -0.11
N VAL A 208 0.65 8.80 -0.09
CA VAL A 208 -0.77 8.51 0.24
C VAL A 208 -1.37 7.54 -0.78
N GLY A 209 -1.01 7.65 -2.06
CA GLY A 209 -1.37 6.67 -3.10
C GLY A 209 -0.93 5.24 -2.76
N VAL A 210 0.33 5.08 -2.31
CA VAL A 210 0.86 3.79 -1.85
C VAL A 210 0.07 3.25 -0.67
N ILE A 211 -0.26 4.09 0.32
CA ILE A 211 -1.09 3.69 1.47
C ILE A 211 -2.50 3.24 1.02
N ALA A 212 -3.11 3.98 0.10
CA ALA A 212 -4.43 3.72 -0.46
C ALA A 212 -4.50 2.43 -1.30
N SER A 213 -3.36 1.89 -1.77
CA SER A 213 -3.33 0.62 -2.52
C SER A 213 -3.94 -0.56 -1.74
N THR A 214 -3.84 -0.57 -0.41
CA THR A 214 -4.47 -1.60 0.44
C THR A 214 -6.01 -1.51 0.42
N LEU A 215 -6.56 -0.32 0.22
CA LEU A 215 -8.00 -0.13 0.04
C LEU A 215 -8.45 -0.59 -1.35
N MET A 216 -7.61 -0.41 -2.38
CA MET A 216 -7.86 -0.94 -3.72
C MET A 216 -7.95 -2.48 -3.68
N GLU A 217 -6.99 -3.14 -3.03
CA GLU A 217 -7.04 -4.59 -2.80
C GLU A 217 -8.32 -5.02 -2.07
N HIS A 218 -8.72 -4.27 -1.03
CA HIS A 218 -9.95 -4.53 -0.28
C HIS A 218 -11.21 -4.48 -1.16
N TYR A 219 -11.37 -3.44 -1.97
CA TYR A 219 -12.53 -3.33 -2.89
C TYR A 219 -12.48 -4.37 -4.00
N ALA A 220 -11.30 -4.69 -4.52
CA ALA A 220 -11.13 -5.76 -5.50
C ALA A 220 -11.58 -7.12 -4.94
N ALA A 221 -11.17 -7.46 -3.71
CA ALA A 221 -11.57 -8.71 -3.04
C ALA A 221 -13.09 -8.81 -2.79
N ARG A 222 -13.79 -7.68 -2.72
CA ARG A 222 -15.25 -7.60 -2.57
C ARG A 222 -16.00 -7.52 -3.89
N ASN A 223 -15.29 -7.55 -5.02
CA ASN A 223 -15.82 -7.25 -6.33
C ASN A 223 -16.56 -5.90 -6.35
N ASP A 224 -16.02 -4.86 -5.73
CA ASP A 224 -16.58 -3.50 -5.81
C ASP A 224 -15.80 -2.69 -6.84
N GLY A 225 -16.20 -2.81 -8.11
CA GLY A 225 -15.49 -2.17 -9.22
C GLY A 225 -15.60 -0.64 -9.21
N ASP A 226 -16.70 -0.10 -8.71
CA ASP A 226 -16.93 1.35 -8.68
C ASP A 226 -16.12 2.01 -7.55
N ALA A 227 -16.08 1.43 -6.36
CA ALA A 227 -15.23 1.92 -5.28
C ALA A 227 -13.74 1.74 -5.61
N LEU A 228 -13.35 0.62 -6.24
CA LEU A 228 -11.99 0.40 -6.71
C LEU A 228 -11.55 1.47 -7.72
N MET A 229 -12.40 1.80 -8.69
CA MET A 229 -12.14 2.87 -9.67
C MET A 229 -11.89 4.20 -8.97
N ALA A 230 -12.74 4.57 -8.01
CA ALA A 230 -12.65 5.84 -7.32
C ALA A 230 -11.33 6.00 -6.54
N VAL A 231 -10.86 4.94 -5.87
CA VAL A 231 -9.57 4.99 -5.15
C VAL A 231 -8.40 5.02 -6.12
N ALA A 232 -8.44 4.24 -7.19
CA ALA A 232 -7.40 4.24 -8.22
C ALA A 232 -7.29 5.61 -8.91
N ASP A 233 -8.41 6.29 -9.15
CA ASP A 233 -8.43 7.65 -9.71
C ASP A 233 -7.75 8.68 -8.80
N LEU A 234 -7.99 8.60 -7.48
CA LEU A 234 -7.32 9.48 -6.51
C LEU A 234 -5.81 9.28 -6.52
N ALA A 235 -5.35 8.02 -6.50
CA ALA A 235 -3.92 7.70 -6.53
C ALA A 235 -3.27 8.16 -7.85
N LEU A 236 -3.93 7.95 -9.00
CA LEU A 236 -3.40 8.36 -10.32
C LEU A 236 -3.42 9.88 -10.53
N ALA A 237 -4.33 10.60 -9.88
CA ALA A 237 -4.33 12.06 -9.87
C ALA A 237 -3.10 12.61 -9.11
N ALA A 238 -2.70 11.96 -8.02
CA ALA A 238 -1.50 12.32 -7.27
C ALA A 238 -0.21 11.83 -7.94
N ASN A 239 -0.24 10.63 -8.54
CA ASN A 239 0.88 9.99 -9.20
C ASN A 239 0.44 9.36 -10.53
N PRO A 240 0.58 10.05 -11.67
CA PRO A 240 0.22 9.48 -12.96
C PRO A 240 1.16 8.34 -13.40
N LYS A 241 2.22 8.05 -12.64
CA LYS A 241 3.16 6.93 -12.88
C LYS A 241 2.94 5.75 -11.92
N ASP A 242 1.91 5.77 -11.08
CA ASP A 242 1.65 4.66 -10.16
C ASP A 242 1.11 3.43 -10.91
N ALA A 243 2.01 2.51 -11.27
CA ALA A 243 1.63 1.28 -11.96
C ALA A 243 0.71 0.37 -11.12
N VAL A 244 0.76 0.42 -9.78
CA VAL A 244 -0.17 -0.35 -8.94
C VAL A 244 -1.58 0.19 -9.11
N ALA A 245 -1.75 1.51 -9.06
CA ALA A 245 -3.04 2.15 -9.31
C ALA A 245 -3.52 1.95 -10.76
N MET A 246 -2.63 1.95 -11.76
CA MET A 246 -2.99 1.62 -13.15
C MET A 246 -3.55 0.20 -13.28
N VAL A 247 -2.89 -0.78 -12.67
CA VAL A 247 -3.33 -2.18 -12.68
C VAL A 247 -4.66 -2.32 -11.96
N TRP A 248 -4.85 -1.67 -10.80
CA TRP A 248 -6.13 -1.69 -10.10
C TRP A 248 -7.24 -0.99 -10.87
N LYS A 249 -6.93 0.09 -11.59
CA LYS A 249 -7.88 0.75 -12.49
C LYS A 249 -8.28 -0.15 -13.65
N ALA A 250 -7.34 -0.87 -14.25
CA ALA A 250 -7.64 -1.89 -15.25
C ALA A 250 -8.58 -2.97 -14.65
N ASN A 251 -8.28 -3.46 -13.45
CA ASN A 251 -9.13 -4.43 -12.75
C ASN A 251 -10.52 -3.88 -12.43
N ALA A 252 -10.67 -2.59 -12.11
CA ALA A 252 -11.98 -1.96 -11.93
C ALA A 252 -12.83 -2.01 -13.21
N TYR A 253 -12.25 -1.68 -14.38
CA TYR A 253 -12.96 -1.81 -15.66
C TYR A 253 -13.39 -3.25 -15.93
N TYR A 254 -12.54 -4.23 -15.60
CA TYR A 254 -12.90 -5.64 -15.69
C TYR A 254 -14.10 -5.97 -14.78
N LEU A 255 -14.05 -5.59 -13.50
CA LEU A 255 -15.14 -5.84 -12.54
C LEU A 255 -16.45 -5.16 -12.97
N GLN A 256 -16.41 -3.92 -13.43
CA GLN A 256 -17.56 -3.20 -13.99
C GLN A 256 -18.14 -3.94 -15.21
N THR A 257 -17.29 -4.45 -16.10
CA THR A 257 -17.71 -5.26 -17.25
C THR A 257 -18.42 -6.53 -16.79
N GLN A 258 -17.86 -7.22 -15.80
CA GLN A 258 -18.46 -8.44 -15.24
C GLN A 258 -19.84 -8.16 -14.61
N GLN A 259 -19.96 -7.09 -13.83
CA GLN A 259 -21.18 -6.78 -13.08
C GLN A 259 -22.30 -6.24 -13.96
N ARG A 260 -21.97 -5.27 -14.83
CA ARG A 260 -22.96 -4.51 -15.61
C ARG A 260 -23.40 -5.26 -16.85
N ILE A 261 -22.54 -6.10 -17.42
CA ILE A 261 -22.75 -6.73 -18.73
C ILE A 261 -22.69 -8.25 -18.63
N ARG A 262 -21.55 -8.83 -18.26
CA ARG A 262 -21.32 -10.28 -18.41
C ARG A 262 -22.09 -11.15 -17.42
N SER A 263 -22.58 -10.58 -16.32
CA SER A 263 -23.51 -11.24 -15.40
C SER A 263 -24.85 -11.60 -16.06
N ARG A 264 -25.28 -10.81 -17.06
CA ARG A 264 -26.52 -11.01 -17.82
C ARG A 264 -26.27 -11.62 -19.20
N TYR A 265 -25.10 -11.35 -19.79
CA TYR A 265 -24.71 -11.77 -21.13
C TYR A 265 -23.30 -12.37 -21.13
N PRO A 266 -23.15 -13.68 -20.79
CA PRO A 266 -21.83 -14.30 -20.63
C PRO A 266 -20.98 -14.29 -21.90
N GLY A 267 -21.62 -14.48 -23.06
CA GLY A 267 -21.01 -14.43 -24.39
C GLY A 267 -21.07 -13.02 -25.00
N ALA A 268 -19.99 -12.61 -25.66
CA ALA A 268 -19.93 -11.32 -26.34
C ALA A 268 -20.99 -11.20 -27.46
N ALA A 269 -21.36 -12.31 -28.09
CA ALA A 269 -22.41 -12.35 -29.12
C ALA A 269 -23.82 -12.12 -28.55
N ASP A 270 -24.01 -12.33 -27.24
CA ASP A 270 -25.30 -12.21 -26.58
C ASP A 270 -25.56 -10.78 -26.06
N VAL A 271 -24.55 -9.90 -26.13
CA VAL A 271 -24.66 -8.51 -25.67
C VAL A 271 -25.62 -7.75 -26.60
N PRO A 272 -26.68 -7.10 -26.09
CA PRO A 272 -27.61 -6.31 -26.89
C PRO A 272 -26.92 -5.13 -27.58
N PRO A 273 -27.35 -4.72 -28.79
CA PRO A 273 -26.77 -3.58 -29.51
C PRO A 273 -26.69 -2.28 -28.67
N ALA A 274 -27.68 -2.04 -27.80
CA ALA A 274 -27.70 -0.88 -26.91
C ALA A 274 -26.54 -0.84 -25.89
N LEU A 275 -25.89 -1.98 -25.60
CA LEU A 275 -24.76 -2.10 -24.68
C LEU A 275 -23.42 -2.26 -25.41
N HIS A 276 -23.39 -2.33 -26.74
CA HIS A 276 -22.15 -2.57 -27.50
C HIS A 276 -21.10 -1.48 -27.26
N ASP A 277 -21.51 -0.21 -27.23
CA ASP A 277 -20.58 0.89 -27.01
C ASP A 277 -20.02 0.92 -25.58
N GLU A 278 -20.85 0.64 -24.58
CA GLU A 278 -20.37 0.52 -23.19
C GLU A 278 -19.42 -0.68 -23.05
N TYR A 279 -19.77 -1.84 -23.61
CA TYR A 279 -18.93 -3.04 -23.57
C TYR A 279 -17.58 -2.80 -24.24
N ARG A 280 -17.58 -2.18 -25.42
CA ARG A 280 -16.36 -1.83 -26.15
C ARG A 280 -15.50 -0.86 -25.35
N ARG A 281 -16.11 0.18 -24.78
CA ARG A 281 -15.39 1.17 -23.95
C ARG A 281 -14.73 0.52 -22.74
N LEU A 282 -15.48 -0.25 -21.94
CA LEU A 282 -14.95 -0.87 -20.72
C LEU A 282 -13.81 -1.86 -21.03
N THR A 283 -13.96 -2.67 -22.08
CA THR A 283 -12.93 -3.65 -22.47
C THR A 283 -11.69 -2.98 -23.06
N GLN A 284 -11.85 -1.92 -23.85
CA GLN A 284 -10.73 -1.12 -24.37
C GLN A 284 -9.97 -0.40 -23.26
N GLU A 285 -10.68 0.21 -22.31
CA GLU A 285 -10.04 0.89 -21.17
C GLU A 285 -9.29 -0.11 -20.27
N ASN A 286 -9.86 -1.29 -20.01
CA ASN A 286 -9.16 -2.35 -19.29
C ASN A 286 -7.79 -2.67 -19.91
N LEU A 287 -7.73 -2.90 -21.22
CA LEU A 287 -6.48 -3.16 -21.94
C LEU A 287 -5.55 -1.94 -21.98
N ALA A 288 -6.11 -0.75 -22.17
CA ALA A 288 -5.34 0.49 -22.26
C ALA A 288 -4.59 0.82 -20.96
N TRP A 289 -5.18 0.55 -19.79
CA TRP A 289 -4.51 0.81 -18.51
C TRP A 289 -3.37 -0.18 -18.22
N PHE A 290 -3.50 -1.45 -18.61
CA PHE A 290 -2.37 -2.38 -18.58
C PHE A 290 -1.25 -1.93 -19.51
N ALA A 291 -1.57 -1.57 -20.76
CA ALA A 291 -0.59 -1.09 -21.73
C ALA A 291 0.14 0.17 -21.26
N ARG A 292 -0.54 1.07 -20.53
CA ARG A 292 0.08 2.24 -19.90
C ARG A 292 1.10 1.84 -18.83
N ALA A 293 0.75 0.92 -17.94
CA ALA A 293 1.68 0.42 -16.94
C ALA A 293 2.92 -0.21 -17.61
N GLU A 294 2.71 -1.08 -18.60
CA GLU A 294 3.77 -1.73 -19.38
C GLU A 294 4.67 -0.72 -20.10
N SER A 295 4.10 0.36 -20.65
CA SER A 295 4.87 1.44 -21.29
C SER A 295 5.80 2.19 -20.34
N LEU A 296 5.50 2.18 -19.03
CA LEU A 296 6.37 2.71 -17.99
C LEU A 296 7.44 1.71 -17.53
N GLY A 297 7.46 0.49 -18.07
CA GLY A 297 8.38 -0.58 -17.68
C GLY A 297 7.85 -1.49 -16.56
N TRP A 298 6.56 -1.40 -16.20
CA TRP A 298 5.91 -2.40 -15.34
C TRP A 298 5.82 -3.74 -16.08
N ALA A 299 5.98 -4.83 -15.33
CA ALA A 299 5.76 -6.18 -15.84
C ALA A 299 5.02 -7.01 -14.80
N GLN A 300 4.13 -7.87 -15.27
CA GLN A 300 3.48 -8.85 -14.41
C GLN A 300 4.52 -9.88 -13.92
N LYS A 301 4.48 -10.20 -12.62
CA LYS A 301 5.31 -11.27 -12.07
C LYS A 301 4.96 -12.61 -12.71
N THR A 302 5.98 -13.37 -13.11
CA THR A 302 5.79 -14.72 -13.61
C THR A 302 5.58 -15.72 -12.45
N PRO A 303 4.93 -16.87 -12.69
CA PRO A 303 4.80 -17.92 -11.69
C PRO A 303 6.16 -18.38 -11.11
N GLU A 304 7.21 -18.38 -11.92
CA GLU A 304 8.57 -18.74 -11.50
C GLU A 304 9.16 -17.73 -10.51
N GLN A 305 8.90 -16.43 -10.74
CA GLN A 305 9.33 -15.37 -9.82
C GLN A 305 8.60 -15.46 -8.48
N GLU A 306 7.29 -15.75 -8.48
CA GLU A 306 6.53 -15.97 -7.24
C GLU A 306 7.03 -17.23 -6.51
N ALA A 307 7.27 -18.33 -7.22
CA ALA A 307 7.80 -19.55 -6.65
C ALA A 307 9.20 -19.34 -6.04
N GLY A 308 10.08 -18.60 -6.71
CA GLY A 308 11.40 -18.24 -6.19
C GLY A 308 11.35 -17.45 -4.88
N TYR A 309 10.41 -16.50 -4.78
CA TYR A 309 10.16 -15.74 -3.55
C TYR A 309 9.63 -16.63 -2.42
N LEU A 310 8.65 -17.50 -2.69
CA LEU A 310 8.14 -18.42 -1.68
C LEU A 310 9.23 -19.39 -1.17
N GLN A 311 10.15 -19.82 -2.03
CA GLN A 311 11.31 -20.60 -1.61
C GLN A 311 12.27 -19.81 -0.70
N SER A 312 12.49 -18.51 -0.94
CA SER A 312 13.31 -17.70 -0.02
C SER A 312 12.67 -17.57 1.36
N ILE A 313 11.34 -17.45 1.41
CA ILE A 313 10.60 -17.42 2.68
C ILE A 313 10.71 -18.75 3.42
N GLN A 314 10.63 -19.89 2.73
CA GLN A 314 10.82 -21.20 3.35
C GLN A 314 12.22 -21.35 3.95
N ARG A 315 13.26 -20.86 3.27
CA ARG A 315 14.64 -20.84 3.81
C ARG A 315 14.74 -19.96 5.06
N GLU A 316 14.09 -18.80 5.08
CA GLU A 316 14.11 -17.90 6.23
C GLU A 316 13.35 -18.48 7.44
N ARG A 317 12.19 -19.13 7.22
CA ARG A 317 11.47 -19.88 8.27
C ARG A 317 12.37 -20.93 8.92
N ALA A 318 13.03 -21.74 8.09
CA ALA A 318 13.96 -22.76 8.56
C ALA A 318 15.13 -22.17 9.38
N ARG A 319 15.69 -21.02 8.94
CA ARG A 319 16.75 -20.31 9.67
C ARG A 319 16.27 -19.79 11.04
N ARG A 320 15.02 -19.36 11.16
CA ARG A 320 14.42 -18.82 12.40
C ARG A 320 13.83 -19.90 13.32
N GLY A 321 13.87 -21.17 12.92
CA GLY A 321 13.27 -22.27 13.68
C GLY A 321 11.74 -22.19 13.77
N GLN A 322 11.10 -21.59 12.76
CA GLN A 322 9.65 -21.45 12.62
C GLN A 322 9.07 -22.43 11.61
#